data_AF-A0A8J7Q295-F1
#
_entry.id   AF-A0A8J7Q295-F1
#
_cell.length_a   1.000
_cell.length_b   1.000
_cell.length_c   1.000
_cell.angle_alpha   90.00
_cell.angle_beta   90.00
_cell.angle_gamma   90.00
#
_symmetry.space_group_name_H-M   'P 1'
#
loop_
_entity.id
_entity.type
_entity.pdbx_description
1 polymer ?
#
loop_
_entity_poly.entity_id
_entity_poly.type
_entity_poly.pdbx_seq_one_letter_code
_entity_poly.pdbx_strand_id
1 'polypeptide(L)'
;MGLDGPPAPNRPPVISNFQAIVGPDGRVSFTGTVTDDQPAPGLVVTISGLGVTATAIVASDGTFRVTTTVIGTAPVTVTATTTDALGATSDPVQTTFTPTP
;
A
#
# COMPACT_ATOMS: atom_id res chain seq x y z
N MET A 1 39.54 10.36 -9.25
CA MET A 1 39.16 10.14 -7.84
C MET A 1 38.75 11.50 -7.30
N GLY A 2 37.50 11.89 -7.10
CA GLY A 2 36.18 11.35 -7.37
C GLY A 2 35.25 12.56 -7.38
N LEU A 3 34.27 12.63 -8.29
CA LEU A 3 33.32 13.75 -8.39
C LEU A 3 31.91 13.30 -8.02
N ASP A 4 31.78 12.30 -7.16
CA ASP A 4 30.47 11.84 -6.70
C ASP A 4 30.06 12.74 -5.54
N GLY A 5 29.16 13.68 -5.85
CA GLY A 5 28.48 14.48 -4.83
C GLY A 5 27.78 13.58 -3.81
N PRO A 6 27.36 14.12 -2.65
CA PRO A 6 26.63 13.33 -1.67
C PRO A 6 25.41 12.66 -2.34
N PRO A 7 25.07 11.41 -1.98
CA PRO A 7 23.89 10.75 -2.51
C PRO A 7 22.65 11.63 -2.28
N ALA A 8 21.73 11.63 -3.24
CA ALA A 8 20.47 12.36 -3.10
C ALA A 8 19.77 11.94 -1.78
N PRO A 9 19.09 12.88 -1.07
CA PRO A 9 18.38 12.54 0.14
C PRO A 9 17.31 11.49 -0.14
N ASN A 10 17.26 10.42 0.66
CA ASN A 10 16.20 9.41 0.57
C ASN A 10 14.84 10.04 0.91
N ARG A 11 13.89 10.05 -0.02
CA ARG A 11 12.51 10.46 0.23
C ARG A 11 11.65 9.22 0.46
N PRO A 12 10.68 9.25 1.40
CA PRO A 12 9.78 8.13 1.60
C PRO A 12 8.88 7.94 0.37
N PRO A 13 8.49 6.70 0.06
CA PRO A 13 7.49 6.42 -0.96
C PRO A 13 6.16 7.12 -0.66
N VAL A 14 5.41 7.44 -1.71
CA VAL A 14 4.07 8.03 -1.59
C VAL A 14 3.03 7.05 -2.13
N ILE A 15 2.08 6.67 -1.27
CA ILE A 15 0.92 5.88 -1.66
C ILE A 15 -0.21 6.85 -2.07
N SER A 16 -0.80 6.65 -3.24
CA SER A 16 -1.91 7.44 -3.75
C SER A 16 -3.06 6.55 -4.23
N ASN A 17 -4.27 7.13 -4.30
CA ASN A 17 -5.48 6.46 -4.77
C ASN A 17 -5.81 5.14 -4.03
N PHE A 18 -5.44 5.04 -2.74
CA PHE A 18 -5.69 3.87 -1.93
C PHE A 18 -7.19 3.67 -1.71
N GLN A 19 -7.71 2.54 -2.19
CA GLN A 19 -9.13 2.23 -2.20
C GLN A 19 -9.39 0.77 -1.84
N ALA A 20 -10.57 0.52 -1.27
CA ALA A 20 -11.12 -0.80 -1.02
C ALA A 20 -12.36 -1.02 -1.90
N ILE A 21 -12.31 -2.03 -2.76
CA ILE A 21 -13.41 -2.42 -3.65
C ILE A 21 -14.05 -3.67 -3.06
N VAL A 22 -15.28 -3.53 -2.56
CA VAL A 22 -16.05 -4.62 -1.95
C VAL A 22 -16.76 -5.42 -3.04
N GLY A 23 -16.60 -6.75 -2.97
CA GLY A 23 -17.29 -7.73 -3.78
C GLY A 23 -18.02 -8.76 -2.89
N PRO A 24 -18.73 -9.72 -3.50
CA PRO A 24 -19.54 -10.70 -2.77
C PRO A 24 -18.70 -11.59 -1.84
N ASP A 25 -19.36 -12.23 -0.88
CA ASP A 25 -18.77 -13.23 0.03
C ASP A 25 -17.58 -12.68 0.83
N GLY A 26 -17.67 -11.41 1.24
CA GLY A 26 -16.64 -10.69 1.97
C GLY A 26 -15.36 -10.40 1.18
N ARG A 27 -15.33 -10.61 -0.15
CA ARG A 27 -14.14 -10.31 -0.95
C ARG A 27 -13.88 -8.81 -1.00
N VAL A 28 -12.68 -8.40 -0.65
CA VAL A 28 -12.24 -7.00 -0.73
C VAL A 28 -10.95 -6.91 -1.52
N SER A 29 -10.96 -6.16 -2.62
CA SER A 29 -9.77 -5.80 -3.39
C SER A 29 -9.24 -4.45 -2.89
N PHE A 30 -8.05 -4.44 -2.31
CA PHE A 30 -7.32 -3.21 -2.02
C PHE A 30 -6.44 -2.84 -3.21
N THR A 31 -6.50 -1.59 -3.64
CA THR A 31 -5.73 -1.08 -4.79
C THR A 31 -5.15 0.30 -4.52
N GLY A 32 -4.08 0.65 -5.22
CA GLY A 32 -3.55 2.00 -5.25
C GLY A 32 -2.29 2.09 -6.12
N THR A 33 -1.58 3.21 -6.01
CA THR A 33 -0.32 3.46 -6.71
C THR A 33 0.76 3.89 -5.74
N VAL A 34 2.01 3.50 -6.00
CA VAL A 34 3.20 3.93 -5.26
C VAL A 34 4.13 4.69 -6.21
N THR A 35 4.56 5.87 -5.80
CA THR A 35 5.59 6.66 -6.48
C THR A 35 6.71 6.98 -5.50
N ASP A 36 7.94 7.05 -5.99
CA ASP A 36 9.12 7.31 -5.16
C ASP A 36 10.24 7.95 -6.00
N ASP A 37 11.27 8.49 -5.34
CA ASP A 37 12.51 8.95 -5.99
C ASP A 37 13.44 7.78 -6.37
N GLN A 38 13.17 6.59 -5.83
CA GLN A 38 13.73 5.30 -6.22
C GLN A 38 12.71 4.45 -7.01
N PRO A 39 13.14 3.33 -7.64
CA PRO A 39 12.21 2.40 -8.27
C PRO A 39 11.19 1.82 -7.27
N ALA A 40 9.92 2.20 -7.42
CA ALA A 40 8.80 1.64 -6.66
C ALA A 40 8.46 0.16 -6.95
N PRO A 41 8.68 -0.40 -8.17
CA PRO A 41 8.36 -1.80 -8.43
C PRO A 41 9.08 -2.76 -7.47
N GLY A 42 8.34 -3.73 -6.94
CA GLY A 42 8.85 -4.72 -5.98
C GLY A 42 8.74 -4.30 -4.52
N LEU A 43 8.42 -3.03 -4.21
CA LEU A 43 8.09 -2.63 -2.85
C LEU A 43 6.86 -3.38 -2.34
N VAL A 44 6.83 -3.64 -1.03
CA VAL A 44 5.73 -4.34 -0.37
C VAL A 44 4.87 -3.33 0.36
N VAL A 45 3.61 -3.20 -0.05
CA VAL A 45 2.60 -2.43 0.67
C VAL A 45 2.01 -3.31 1.76
N THR A 46 2.08 -2.86 3.01
CA THR A 46 1.45 -3.51 4.16
C THR A 46 0.13 -2.81 4.45
N ILE A 47 -0.96 -3.58 4.50
CA ILE A 47 -2.30 -3.10 4.80
C ILE A 47 -2.76 -3.71 6.11
N SER A 48 -3.11 -2.88 7.08
CA SER A 48 -3.57 -3.35 8.39
C SER A 48 -4.74 -2.55 8.93
N GLY A 49 -5.62 -3.24 9.66
CA GLY A 49 -6.78 -2.66 10.35
C GLY A 49 -7.46 -3.73 11.21
N LEU A 50 -8.62 -3.41 11.79
CA LEU A 50 -9.34 -4.34 12.66
C LEU A 50 -9.71 -5.62 11.89
N GLY A 51 -9.08 -6.75 12.25
CA GLY A 51 -9.33 -8.04 11.60
C GLY A 51 -8.80 -8.17 10.18
N VAL A 52 -7.99 -7.21 9.70
CA VAL A 52 -7.42 -7.22 8.35
C VAL A 52 -5.90 -7.08 8.42
N THR A 53 -5.21 -8.05 7.84
CA THR A 53 -3.78 -7.99 7.54
C THR A 53 -3.58 -8.51 6.12
N ALA A 54 -3.02 -7.70 5.24
CA ALA A 54 -2.73 -8.07 3.87
C ALA A 54 -1.46 -7.39 3.36
N THR A 55 -0.84 -7.96 2.33
CA THR A 55 0.30 -7.36 1.63
C THR A 55 0.08 -7.39 0.12
N ALA A 56 0.62 -6.38 -0.57
CA ALA A 56 0.63 -6.32 -2.02
C ALA A 56 2.01 -5.92 -2.52
N ILE A 57 2.49 -6.56 -3.58
CA ILE A 57 3.73 -6.17 -4.26
C ILE A 57 3.38 -5.11 -5.31
N VAL A 58 4.14 -4.02 -5.34
CA VAL A 58 4.02 -2.99 -6.36
C VAL A 58 4.50 -3.54 -7.71
N ALA A 59 3.65 -3.47 -8.72
CA ALA A 59 3.93 -3.90 -10.08
C ALA A 59 4.84 -2.91 -10.82
N SER A 60 5.29 -3.27 -12.02
CA SER A 60 6.20 -2.46 -12.83
C SER A 60 5.63 -1.10 -13.24
N ASP A 61 4.31 -0.94 -13.25
CA ASP A 61 3.61 0.31 -13.54
C ASP A 61 3.35 1.17 -12.30
N GLY A 62 3.86 0.77 -11.12
CA GLY A 62 3.66 1.46 -9.86
C GLY A 62 2.32 1.14 -9.19
N THR A 63 1.46 0.31 -9.78
CA THR A 63 0.19 -0.09 -9.15
C THR A 63 0.40 -1.23 -8.15
N PHE A 64 -0.49 -1.35 -7.16
CA PHE A 64 -0.60 -2.56 -6.35
C PHE A 64 -2.04 -3.01 -6.25
N ARG A 65 -2.24 -4.31 -6.10
CA ARG A 65 -3.54 -4.92 -5.82
C ARG A 65 -3.38 -6.17 -4.97
N VAL A 66 -4.23 -6.30 -3.95
CA VAL A 66 -4.41 -7.57 -3.22
C VAL A 66 -5.90 -7.79 -2.95
N THR A 67 -6.34 -9.04 -3.06
CA THR A 67 -7.70 -9.43 -2.67
C THR A 67 -7.63 -10.31 -1.45
N THR A 68 -8.43 -9.99 -0.44
CA THR A 68 -8.60 -10.80 0.77
C THR A 68 -10.08 -11.00 1.06
N THR A 69 -10.40 -11.81 2.06
CA THR A 69 -11.75 -11.98 2.60
C THR A 69 -11.82 -11.30 3.96
N VAL A 70 -12.80 -10.42 4.12
CA VAL A 70 -13.10 -9.72 5.37
C VAL A 70 -14.52 -10.08 5.80
N ILE A 71 -14.64 -10.74 6.95
CA ILE A 71 -15.92 -11.19 7.49
C ILE A 71 -16.45 -10.13 8.46
N GLY A 72 -17.69 -9.69 8.24
CA GLY A 72 -18.37 -8.72 9.09
C GLY A 72 -19.30 -7.83 8.29
N THR A 73 -20.10 -7.04 9.00
CA THR A 73 -21.06 -6.10 8.40
C THR A 73 -20.88 -4.67 8.91
N ALA A 74 -19.94 -4.46 9.84
CA ALA A 74 -19.59 -3.15 10.35
C ALA A 74 -18.54 -2.47 9.44
N PRO A 75 -18.51 -1.13 9.39
CA PRO A 75 -17.42 -0.41 8.72
C PRO A 75 -16.06 -0.78 9.29
N VAL A 76 -15.09 -1.02 8.41
CA VAL A 76 -13.69 -1.32 8.72
C VAL A 76 -12.81 -0.22 8.12
N THR A 77 -11.93 0.35 8.93
CA THR A 77 -10.86 1.25 8.46
C THR A 77 -9.55 0.48 8.43
N VAL A 78 -8.85 0.56 7.31
CA VAL A 78 -7.49 0.02 7.14
C VAL A 78 -6.52 1.12 6.77
N THR A 79 -5.26 0.93 7.14
CA THR A 79 -4.14 1.79 6.81
C THR A 79 -3.16 1.04 5.90
N ALA A 80 -2.61 1.72 4.90
CA ALA A 80 -1.53 1.20 4.07
C ALA A 80 -0.23 2.00 4.30
N THR A 81 0.89 1.29 4.38
CA THR A 81 2.24 1.85 4.39
C THR A 81 3.19 1.01 3.53
N THR A 82 4.29 1.59 3.11
CA THR A 82 5.40 0.86 2.45
C THR A 82 6.73 1.49 2.81
N THR A 83 7.80 0.70 2.76
CA THR A 83 9.17 1.10 3.10
C THR A 83 10.07 0.82 1.91
N ASP A 84 10.88 1.79 1.49
CA ASP A 84 11.84 1.63 0.41
C ASP A 84 13.07 0.79 0.81
N ALA A 85 13.95 0.53 -0.15
CA ALA A 85 15.17 -0.25 0.06
C ALA A 85 16.21 0.46 0.96
N LEU A 86 16.09 1.77 1.13
CA LEU A 86 16.94 2.62 1.95
C LEU A 86 16.34 2.88 3.35
N GLY A 87 15.17 2.30 3.65
CA GLY A 87 14.52 2.30 4.96
C GLY A 87 13.57 3.46 5.25
N ALA A 88 13.26 4.35 4.31
CA ALA A 88 12.24 5.38 4.55
C ALA A 88 10.84 4.81 4.32
N THR A 89 9.90 5.19 5.20
CA THR A 89 8.53 4.67 5.22
C THR A 89 7.56 5.76 4.85
N SER A 90 6.58 5.42 4.00
CA SER A 90 5.52 6.34 3.58
C SER A 90 4.71 6.88 4.75
N ASP A 91 4.12 8.06 4.58
CA ASP A 91 2.98 8.45 5.43
C ASP A 91 1.85 7.42 5.30
N PRO A 92 1.11 7.16 6.39
CA PRO A 92 -0.03 6.24 6.34
C PRO A 92 -1.17 6.83 5.52
N VAL A 93 -1.74 6.03 4.62
CA VAL A 93 -3.00 6.36 3.92
C VAL A 93 -4.11 5.40 4.34
N GLN A 94 -5.34 5.89 4.40
CA GLN A 94 -6.47 5.13 4.91
C GLN A 94 -7.61 5.02 3.89
N THR A 95 -8.36 3.92 4.00
CA THR A 95 -9.67 3.77 3.37
C THR A 95 -10.61 3.09 4.35
N THR A 96 -11.90 3.40 4.24
CA THR A 96 -12.98 2.76 4.99
C THR A 96 -13.91 2.04 4.04
N PHE A 97 -14.35 0.83 4.40
CA PHE A 97 -15.29 0.04 3.63
C PHE A 97 -16.20 -0.76 4.56
N THR A 98 -17.34 -1.21 4.05
CA THR A 98 -18.23 -2.14 4.76
C THR A 98 -18.25 -3.45 3.98
N PRO A 99 -17.80 -4.58 4.55
CA PRO A 99 -17.84 -5.86 3.84
C PRO A 99 -19.29 -6.29 3.57
N THR A 100 -19.50 -7.00 2.46
CA THR A 100 -20.78 -7.67 2.16
C THR A 100 -20.65 -9.15 2.48
N PRO A 101 -21.55 -9.74 3.29
CA PRO A 101 -21.55 -11.17 3.60
C PRO A 101 -21.60 -12.07 2.36
#